data_AF-A0A847YJT9-F1
#
_entry.id   AF-A0A847YJT9-F1
#
_cell.length_a   1.000
_cell.length_b   1.000
_cell.length_c   1.000
_cell.angle_alpha   90.00
_cell.angle_beta   90.00
_cell.angle_gamma   90.00
#
_symmetry.space_group_name_H-M   'P 1'
#
loop_
_entity.id
_entity.type
_entity.pdbx_description
1 polymer ?
#
loop_
_entity_poly.entity_id
_entity_poly.type
_entity_poly.pdbx_seq_one_letter_code
_entity_poly.pdbx_strand_id
1 'polypeptide(L)'
;MKIEVNTHGSTKVILLPDKVEGEAVAAVETILRQLMQEGTRNILCNFSQTEVVTNAGLAMFVSVLKDFHRLQGQMAFCLLKPGVRELFATAGLTNVYHYYDQDEALQAQVLRELTSHFNDYVDCHSIRLRHDTDRCYIEIYLEFDGELKMKQVQRSIDTIKNDLETKINNTEVLIIPATANPA
;
A
#
# COMPACT_ATOMS: atom_id res chain seq x y z
N MET A 1 -9.54 -10.77 23.25
CA MET A 1 -9.14 -10.16 21.96
C MET A 1 -8.62 -11.27 21.05
N LYS A 2 -9.07 -11.37 19.80
CA LYS A 2 -8.62 -12.42 18.87
C LYS A 2 -7.71 -11.77 17.82
N ILE A 3 -6.42 -12.08 17.87
CA ILE A 3 -5.44 -11.68 16.85
C ILE A 3 -5.41 -12.82 15.83
N GLU A 4 -5.65 -12.48 14.57
CA GLU A 4 -5.71 -13.49 13.51
C GLU A 4 -4.32 -13.72 12.91
N VAL A 5 -3.98 -15.00 12.72
CA VAL A 5 -2.72 -15.42 12.11
C VAL A 5 -3.03 -16.30 10.91
N ASN A 6 -2.71 -15.81 9.72
CA ASN A 6 -2.83 -16.53 8.46
C ASN A 6 -1.45 -17.01 8.00
N THR A 7 -1.42 -18.05 7.16
CA THR A 7 -0.17 -18.60 6.62
C THR A 7 -0.19 -18.52 5.10
N HIS A 8 0.84 -17.90 4.53
CA HIS A 8 1.05 -17.82 3.08
C HIS A 8 2.45 -18.34 2.76
N GLY A 9 2.53 -19.58 2.28
CA GLY A 9 3.81 -20.26 2.07
C GLY A 9 4.58 -20.38 3.38
N SER A 10 5.80 -19.83 3.43
CA SER A 10 6.65 -19.80 4.63
C SER A 10 6.43 -18.58 5.53
N THR A 11 5.51 -17.69 5.17
CA THR A 11 5.25 -16.43 5.88
C THR A 11 3.99 -16.52 6.73
N LYS A 12 4.09 -16.10 7.99
CA LYS A 12 2.93 -15.88 8.87
C LYS A 12 2.50 -14.43 8.76
N VAL A 13 1.24 -14.20 8.43
CA VAL A 13 0.64 -12.87 8.34
C VAL A 13 -0.22 -12.67 9.58
N ILE A 14 0.08 -11.65 10.38
CA ILE A 14 -0.65 -11.35 11.62
C ILE A 14 -1.44 -10.08 11.43
N LEU A 15 -2.76 -10.16 11.58
CA LEU A 15 -3.61 -8.98 11.59
C LEU A 15 -3.60 -8.36 12.99
N LEU A 16 -3.05 -7.15 13.10
CA LEU A 16 -2.92 -6.46 14.37
C LEU A 16 -4.27 -5.87 14.81
N PRO A 17 -4.52 -5.73 16.12
CA PRO A 17 -5.75 -5.11 16.62
C PRO A 17 -5.85 -3.65 16.19
N ASP A 18 -7.05 -3.08 16.34
CA ASP A 18 -7.32 -1.66 16.10
C ASP A 18 -6.45 -0.73 16.96
N LYS A 19 -6.11 -1.17 18.17
CA LYS A 19 -5.21 -0.46 19.08
C LYS A 19 -4.15 -1.39 19.67
N VAL A 20 -2.89 -0.99 19.54
CA VAL A 20 -1.73 -1.62 20.18
C VAL A 20 -1.33 -0.78 21.41
N GLU A 21 -2.18 -0.85 22.43
CA GLU A 21 -2.04 -0.15 23.71
C GLU A 21 -2.50 -1.04 24.88
N GLY A 22 -2.04 -0.73 26.10
CA GLY A 22 -2.42 -1.48 27.30
C GLY A 22 -2.17 -2.99 27.17
N GLU A 23 -3.18 -3.80 27.47
CA GLU A 23 -3.10 -5.27 27.42
C GLU A 23 -2.86 -5.81 26.00
N ALA A 24 -3.24 -5.07 24.95
CA ALA A 24 -3.03 -5.50 23.57
C ALA A 24 -1.54 -5.62 23.22
N VAL A 25 -0.68 -4.81 23.85
CA VAL A 25 0.78 -4.87 23.65
C VAL A 25 1.31 -6.24 24.07
N ALA A 26 0.96 -6.71 25.26
CA ALA A 26 1.39 -8.00 25.79
C ALA A 26 0.81 -9.17 24.99
N ALA A 27 -0.45 -9.05 24.53
CA ALA A 27 -1.09 -10.06 23.70
C ALA A 27 -0.40 -10.22 22.34
N VAL A 28 -0.09 -9.11 21.64
CA VAL A 28 0.65 -9.13 20.37
C VAL A 28 2.05 -9.70 20.56
N GLU A 29 2.76 -9.27 21.60
CA GLU A 29 4.11 -9.78 21.89
C GLU A 29 4.12 -11.29 22.11
N THR A 30 3.17 -11.80 22.88
CA THR A 30 3.05 -13.24 23.16
C THR A 30 2.92 -14.05 21.89
N ILE A 31 2.05 -13.61 20.96
CA ILE A 31 1.83 -14.32 19.69
C ILE A 31 3.08 -14.25 18.80
N LEU A 32 3.71 -13.08 18.68
CA LEU A 32 4.93 -12.95 17.90
C LEU A 32 6.02 -13.90 18.43
N ARG A 33 6.25 -13.91 19.74
CA ARG A 33 7.24 -14.79 20.38
C ARG A 33 6.89 -16.27 20.24
N GLN A 34 5.61 -16.63 20.32
CA GLN A 34 5.16 -17.99 20.08
C GLN A 34 5.51 -18.44 18.65
N LEU A 35 5.21 -17.64 17.63
CA LEU A 35 5.53 -17.97 16.24
C LEU A 35 7.04 -18.14 16.02
N MET A 36 7.87 -17.35 16.71
CA MET A 36 9.33 -17.50 16.70
C MET A 36 9.78 -18.85 17.26
N GLN A 37 9.20 -19.26 18.39
CA GLN A 37 9.49 -20.54 19.05
C GLN A 37 9.03 -21.72 18.21
N GLU A 38 7.92 -21.59 17.49
CA GLU A 38 7.41 -22.58 16.53
C GLU A 38 8.27 -22.69 15.25
N GLY A 39 9.35 -21.89 15.13
CA GLY A 39 10.28 -21.98 14.02
C GLY A 39 9.93 -21.09 12.83
N THR A 40 8.92 -20.22 12.94
CA THR A 40 8.63 -19.24 11.89
C THR A 40 9.86 -18.35 11.67
N ARG A 41 10.19 -18.08 10.41
CA ARG A 41 11.30 -17.18 10.03
C ARG A 41 10.85 -15.97 9.23
N ASN A 42 9.61 -15.94 8.73
CA ASN A 42 9.06 -14.80 8.01
C ASN A 42 7.73 -14.39 8.64
N ILE A 43 7.62 -13.15 9.13
CA ILE A 43 6.41 -12.61 9.73
C ILE A 43 6.06 -11.28 9.06
N LEU A 44 4.82 -11.14 8.60
CA LEU A 44 4.27 -9.87 8.12
C LEU A 44 3.20 -9.39 9.10
N CYS A 45 3.42 -8.26 9.76
CA CYS A 45 2.40 -7.65 10.60
C CYS A 45 1.58 -6.67 9.75
N ASN A 46 0.28 -6.93 9.68
CA ASN A 46 -0.67 -6.14 8.93
C ASN A 46 -1.37 -5.14 9.86
N PHE A 47 -1.17 -3.85 9.60
CA PHE A 47 -1.72 -2.72 10.35
C PHE A 47 -2.98 -2.13 9.72
N SER A 48 -3.62 -2.80 8.75
CA SER A 48 -4.76 -2.27 7.98
C SER A 48 -5.88 -1.71 8.86
N GLN A 49 -6.16 -2.34 10.00
CA GLN A 49 -7.16 -1.90 10.97
C GLN A 49 -6.58 -1.13 12.16
N THR A 50 -5.26 -1.03 12.30
CA THR A 50 -4.60 -0.42 13.46
C THR A 50 -4.59 1.10 13.35
N GLU A 51 -5.36 1.75 14.22
CA GLU A 51 -5.45 3.21 14.35
C GLU A 51 -4.40 3.77 15.30
N VAL A 52 -4.12 3.05 16.38
CA VAL A 52 -3.33 3.56 17.50
C VAL A 52 -2.21 2.58 17.85
N VAL A 53 -0.98 3.11 17.91
CA VAL A 53 0.16 2.43 18.54
C VAL A 53 0.79 3.40 19.53
N THR A 54 1.03 2.91 20.75
CA THR A 54 1.71 3.68 21.80
C THR A 54 3.22 3.48 21.76
N ASN A 55 3.99 4.30 22.48
CA ASN A 55 5.43 4.09 22.67
C ASN A 55 5.77 2.72 23.26
N ALA A 56 4.89 2.16 24.11
CA ALA A 56 5.04 0.80 24.62
C ALA A 56 4.92 -0.23 23.50
N GLY A 57 3.94 -0.06 22.58
CA GLY A 57 3.80 -0.88 21.38
C GLY A 57 5.02 -0.77 20.46
N LEU A 58 5.51 0.44 20.20
CA LEU A 58 6.72 0.66 19.41
C LEU A 58 7.94 -0.06 20.02
N ALA A 59 8.18 0.12 21.33
CA ALA A 59 9.28 -0.53 22.04
C ALA A 59 9.19 -2.06 21.96
N MET A 60 7.98 -2.61 22.06
CA MET A 60 7.73 -4.04 21.89
C MET A 60 8.12 -4.51 20.47
N PHE A 61 7.69 -3.82 19.40
CA PHE A 61 8.08 -4.17 18.03
C PHE A 61 9.59 -4.11 17.83
N VAL A 62 10.25 -3.06 18.34
CA VAL A 62 11.72 -2.94 18.28
C VAL A 62 12.39 -4.12 18.98
N SER A 63 11.89 -4.52 20.16
CA SER A 63 12.43 -5.66 20.91
C SER A 63 12.27 -6.97 20.13
N VAL A 64 11.07 -7.25 19.63
CA VAL A 64 10.77 -8.48 18.90
C VAL A 64 11.56 -8.55 17.60
N LEU A 65 11.67 -7.44 16.85
CA LEU A 65 12.49 -7.35 15.65
C LEU A 65 13.95 -7.74 15.90
N LYS A 66 14.55 -7.21 16.96
CA LYS A 66 15.95 -7.52 17.34
C LYS A 66 16.13 -8.99 17.65
N ASP A 67 15.19 -9.57 18.40
CA ASP A 67 15.24 -10.99 18.73
C ASP A 67 15.03 -11.86 17.49
N PHE A 68 14.14 -11.46 16.58
CA PHE A 68 13.88 -12.21 15.36
C PHE A 68 15.05 -12.17 14.39
N HIS A 69 15.72 -11.01 14.26
CA HIS A 69 16.93 -10.87 13.47
C HIS A 69 18.07 -11.79 13.96
N ARG A 70 18.24 -11.94 15.28
CA ARG A 70 19.22 -12.89 15.86
C ARG A 70 18.93 -14.34 15.49
N LEU A 71 17.67 -14.68 15.25
CA LEU A 71 17.23 -16.01 14.80
C LEU A 71 17.27 -16.16 13.26
N GLN A 72 17.90 -15.22 12.55
CA GLN A 72 17.86 -15.11 11.09
C GLN A 72 16.44 -15.04 10.51
N GLY A 73 15.49 -14.53 11.30
CA GLY A 73 14.12 -14.26 10.89
C GLY A 73 13.97 -12.85 10.32
N GLN A 74 13.02 -12.69 9.41
CA GLN A 74 12.62 -11.42 8.80
C GLN A 74 11.21 -11.06 9.21
N MET A 75 11.04 -9.91 9.83
CA MET A 75 9.74 -9.36 10.16
C MET A 75 9.52 -8.07 9.36
N ALA A 76 8.35 -7.94 8.77
CA ALA A 76 7.93 -6.78 8.01
C ALA A 76 6.61 -6.22 8.53
N PHE A 77 6.37 -4.96 8.20
CA PHE A 77 5.15 -4.24 8.56
C PHE A 77 4.49 -3.74 7.28
N CYS A 78 3.18 -3.91 7.14
CA CYS A 78 2.43 -3.38 6.00
C CYS A 78 1.19 -2.60 6.44
N LEU A 79 0.71 -1.73 5.55
CA LEU A 79 -0.52 -0.96 5.71
C LEU A 79 -0.52 -0.08 6.99
N LEU A 80 0.63 0.50 7.34
CA LEU A 80 0.73 1.44 8.46
C LEU A 80 0.04 2.75 8.10
N LYS A 81 -0.88 3.19 8.95
CA LYS A 81 -1.50 4.52 8.85
C LYS A 81 -0.47 5.62 9.13
N PRO A 82 -0.65 6.85 8.61
CA PRO A 82 0.35 7.91 8.70
C PRO A 82 0.89 8.17 10.12
N GLY A 83 0.02 8.23 11.14
CA GLY A 83 0.45 8.46 12.52
C GLY A 83 1.29 7.32 13.11
N VAL A 84 0.94 6.07 12.80
CA VAL A 84 1.74 4.90 13.20
C VAL A 84 3.07 4.87 12.44
N ARG A 85 3.05 5.23 11.16
CA ARG A 85 4.25 5.30 10.31
C ARG A 85 5.25 6.34 10.84
N GLU A 86 4.78 7.53 11.21
CA GLU A 86 5.61 8.59 11.78
C GLU A 86 6.26 8.12 13.09
N LEU A 87 5.47 7.51 13.98
CA LEU A 87 5.97 6.94 15.23
C LEU A 87 7.08 5.90 14.99
N PHE A 88 6.90 4.99 14.03
CA PHE A 88 7.91 3.97 13.69
C PHE A 88 9.17 4.58 13.08
N ALA A 89 9.02 5.65 12.30
CA ALA A 89 10.14 6.38 11.72
C ALA A 89 11.05 7.00 12.80
N THR A 90 10.46 7.46 13.92
CA THR A 90 11.26 8.00 15.05
C THR A 90 12.22 6.97 15.67
N ALA A 91 11.89 5.68 15.59
CA ALA A 91 12.73 4.58 16.09
C ALA A 91 13.71 4.03 15.05
N GLY A 92 13.79 4.64 13.86
CA GLY A 92 14.65 4.17 12.77
C GLY A 92 14.23 2.83 12.17
N LEU A 93 13.00 2.36 12.47
CA LEU A 93 12.45 1.12 11.92
C LEU A 93 12.17 1.20 10.41
N THR A 94 12.21 2.40 9.85
CA THR A 94 12.11 2.72 8.44
C THR A 94 13.34 2.28 7.62
N ASN A 95 14.53 2.18 8.22
CA ASN A 95 15.79 1.91 7.48
C ASN A 95 16.10 0.43 7.18
N VAL A 96 15.17 -0.50 7.41
CA VAL A 96 15.36 -1.96 7.18
C VAL A 96 14.51 -2.49 6.02
N TYR A 97 13.76 -1.64 5.32
CA TYR A 97 12.79 -2.09 4.34
C TYR A 97 13.09 -1.54 2.94
N HIS A 98 13.13 -2.43 1.95
CA HIS A 98 12.92 -2.03 0.57
C HIS A 98 11.53 -1.44 0.45
N TYR A 99 11.50 -0.10 0.41
CA TYR A 99 10.35 0.66 0.01
C TYR A 99 10.03 0.29 -1.43
N TYR A 100 8.94 -0.42 -1.63
CA TYR A 100 8.10 -0.10 -2.76
C TYR A 100 6.99 0.73 -2.15
N ASP A 101 7.01 2.05 -2.36
CA ASP A 101 5.81 2.83 -2.06
C ASP A 101 4.67 2.17 -2.83
N GLN A 102 3.57 1.88 -2.14
CA GLN A 102 2.37 1.32 -2.74
C GLN A 102 1.95 2.18 -3.95
N ASP A 103 2.25 3.46 -3.89
CA ASP A 103 2.06 4.45 -4.96
C ASP A 103 3.02 4.25 -6.13
N GLU A 104 4.31 3.97 -5.92
CA GLU A 104 5.25 3.73 -7.03
C GLU A 104 4.93 2.44 -7.78
N ALA A 105 4.60 1.36 -7.06
CA ALA A 105 4.21 0.09 -7.67
C ALA A 105 2.88 0.24 -8.45
N LEU A 106 1.92 0.97 -7.88
CA LEU A 106 0.65 1.26 -8.51
C LEU A 106 0.82 2.19 -9.72
N GLN A 107 1.64 3.23 -9.61
CA GLN A 107 1.93 4.16 -10.71
C GLN A 107 2.65 3.43 -11.86
N ALA A 108 3.57 2.52 -11.57
CA ALA A 108 4.19 1.67 -12.58
C ALA A 108 3.18 0.70 -13.23
N GLN A 109 2.17 0.25 -12.49
CA GLN A 109 1.07 -0.56 -13.04
C GLN A 109 0.13 0.25 -13.93
N VAL A 110 -0.22 1.48 -13.52
CA VAL A 110 -1.00 2.42 -14.34
C VAL A 110 -0.24 2.74 -15.64
N LEU A 111 1.04 3.09 -15.56
CA LEU A 111 1.88 3.38 -16.72
C LEU A 111 1.92 2.21 -17.70
N ARG A 112 2.15 0.99 -17.19
CA ARG A 112 2.15 -0.23 -18.01
C ARG A 112 0.81 -0.45 -18.70
N GLU A 113 -0.30 -0.21 -18.00
CA GLU A 113 -1.62 -0.37 -18.60
C GLU A 113 -1.88 0.68 -19.70
N LEU A 114 -1.53 1.95 -19.44
CA LEU A 114 -1.63 3.02 -20.43
C LEU A 114 -0.85 2.72 -21.72
N THR A 115 0.26 1.98 -21.65
CA THR A 115 0.98 1.58 -22.88
C THR A 115 0.14 0.76 -23.87
N SER A 116 -0.89 0.05 -23.39
CA SER A 116 -1.83 -0.70 -24.24
C SER A 116 -2.77 0.22 -25.03
N HIS A 117 -2.82 1.50 -24.68
CA HIS A 117 -3.68 2.54 -25.25
C HIS A 117 -2.89 3.70 -25.88
N PHE A 118 -1.61 3.50 -26.22
CA PHE A 118 -0.75 4.60 -26.69
C PHE A 118 -1.25 5.30 -27.98
N ASN A 119 -2.15 4.66 -28.74
CA ASN A 119 -2.78 5.23 -29.92
C ASN A 119 -4.02 6.10 -29.59
N ASP A 120 -4.50 6.02 -28.35
CA ASP A 120 -5.76 6.64 -27.92
C ASP A 120 -5.54 8.02 -27.25
N TYR A 121 -4.28 8.38 -26.95
CA TYR A 121 -3.86 9.65 -26.35
C TYR A 121 -2.51 10.10 -26.93
N VAL A 122 -2.21 11.39 -26.88
CA VAL A 122 -0.97 12.02 -27.38
C VAL A 122 0.13 12.00 -26.33
N ASP A 123 -0.20 12.37 -25.10
CA ASP A 123 0.76 12.42 -24.00
C ASP A 123 0.10 12.16 -22.64
N CYS A 124 0.89 11.76 -21.64
CA CYS A 124 0.45 11.60 -20.25
C CYS A 124 1.25 12.57 -19.36
N HIS A 125 0.61 13.65 -18.93
CA HIS A 125 1.29 14.72 -18.21
C HIS A 125 1.50 14.41 -16.72
N SER A 126 0.51 13.80 -16.07
CA SER A 126 0.64 13.43 -14.67
C SER A 126 -0.32 12.32 -14.28
N ILE A 127 0.09 11.52 -13.29
CA ILE A 127 -0.71 10.53 -12.60
C ILE A 127 -0.69 10.91 -11.12
N ARG A 128 -1.86 11.07 -10.51
CA ARG A 128 -2.00 11.34 -9.08
C ARG A 128 -2.78 10.21 -8.43
N LEU A 129 -2.27 9.74 -7.31
CA LEU A 129 -2.89 8.69 -6.51
C LEU A 129 -3.40 9.32 -5.22
N ARG A 130 -4.66 9.06 -4.88
CA ARG A 130 -5.27 9.49 -3.62
C ARG A 130 -5.95 8.30 -2.97
N HIS A 131 -5.48 7.91 -1.80
CA HIS A 131 -6.10 6.84 -1.02
C HIS A 131 -7.21 7.39 -0.14
N ASP A 132 -8.31 6.65 -0.10
CA ASP A 132 -9.33 6.66 0.94
C ASP A 132 -9.33 5.28 1.62
N THR A 133 -9.97 5.18 2.78
CA THR A 133 -9.92 4.05 3.73
C THR A 133 -10.11 2.66 3.09
N ASP A 134 -10.84 2.57 1.98
CA ASP A 134 -11.11 1.30 1.25
C ASP A 134 -10.92 1.42 -0.28
N ARG A 135 -10.52 2.58 -0.79
CA ARG A 135 -10.47 2.86 -2.23
C ARG A 135 -9.27 3.71 -2.60
N CYS A 136 -8.66 3.43 -3.76
CA CYS A 136 -7.68 4.31 -4.36
C CYS A 136 -8.27 5.06 -5.55
N TYR A 137 -8.22 6.39 -5.49
CA TYR A 137 -8.59 7.27 -6.58
C TYR A 137 -7.35 7.55 -7.43
N ILE A 138 -7.46 7.32 -8.73
CA ILE A 138 -6.38 7.53 -9.70
C ILE A 138 -6.82 8.64 -10.64
N GLU A 139 -6.15 9.79 -10.60
CA GLU A 139 -6.35 10.88 -11.54
C GLU A 139 -5.24 10.84 -12.60
N ILE A 140 -5.61 10.73 -13.87
CA ILE A 140 -4.68 10.66 -14.99
C ILE A 140 -4.96 11.84 -15.92
N TYR A 141 -3.93 12.64 -16.16
CA TYR A 141 -4.00 13.84 -17.00
C TYR A 141 -3.45 13.47 -18.37
N LEU A 142 -4.35 13.24 -19.33
CA LEU A 142 -3.99 12.81 -20.70
C LEU A 142 -4.24 13.93 -21.70
N GLU A 143 -3.30 14.09 -22.63
CA GLU A 143 -3.48 14.90 -23.83
C GLU A 143 -4.11 14.05 -24.93
N PHE A 144 -5.09 14.59 -25.64
CA PHE A 144 -5.74 13.93 -26.77
C PHE A 144 -5.54 14.75 -28.03
N ASP A 145 -5.64 14.11 -29.19
CA ASP A 145 -5.58 14.80 -30.48
C ASP A 145 -6.70 15.84 -30.58
N GLY A 146 -6.32 17.11 -30.78
CA GLY A 146 -7.20 18.26 -30.83
C GLY A 146 -8.21 18.24 -31.99
N GLU A 147 -7.97 17.41 -33.01
CA GLU A 147 -8.90 17.24 -34.14
C GLU A 147 -10.00 16.20 -33.84
N LEU A 148 -9.88 15.43 -32.76
CA LEU A 148 -10.89 14.44 -32.38
C LEU A 148 -12.16 15.13 -31.86
N LYS A 149 -13.32 14.63 -32.31
CA LYS A 149 -14.60 15.05 -31.74
C LYS A 149 -14.67 14.57 -30.30
N MET A 150 -15.31 15.33 -29.42
CA MET A 150 -15.46 14.97 -28.00
C MET A 150 -16.08 13.57 -27.79
N LYS A 151 -16.95 13.10 -28.69
CA LYS A 151 -17.48 11.73 -28.65
C LYS A 151 -16.40 10.64 -28.82
N GLN A 152 -15.37 10.92 -29.63
CA GLN A 152 -14.23 10.02 -29.83
C GLN A 152 -13.32 10.05 -28.61
N VAL A 153 -13.00 11.25 -28.10
CA VAL A 153 -12.23 11.43 -26.85
C VAL A 153 -12.90 10.71 -25.68
N GLN A 154 -14.21 10.87 -25.51
CA GLN A 154 -14.96 10.21 -24.44
C GLN A 154 -14.89 8.69 -24.54
N ARG A 155 -14.95 8.13 -25.77
CA ARG A 155 -14.80 6.68 -25.96
C ARG A 155 -13.42 6.19 -25.52
N SER A 156 -12.36 6.92 -25.88
CA SER A 156 -11.00 6.60 -25.43
C SER A 156 -10.91 6.62 -23.90
N ILE A 157 -11.47 7.67 -23.27
CA ILE A 157 -11.53 7.78 -21.80
C ILE A 157 -12.26 6.59 -21.18
N ASP A 158 -13.46 6.26 -21.67
CA ASP A 158 -14.27 5.18 -21.12
C ASP A 158 -13.55 3.82 -21.27
N THR A 159 -12.90 3.59 -22.41
CA THR A 159 -12.11 2.38 -22.65
C THR A 159 -10.93 2.27 -21.68
N ILE A 160 -10.07 3.30 -21.61
CA ILE A 160 -8.89 3.29 -20.73
C ILE A 160 -9.30 3.17 -19.26
N LYS A 161 -10.36 3.88 -18.85
CA LYS A 161 -10.91 3.83 -17.50
C LYS A 161 -11.35 2.41 -17.14
N ASN A 162 -12.16 1.77 -17.98
CA ASN A 162 -12.67 0.43 -17.71
C ASN A 162 -11.54 -0.60 -17.65
N ASP A 163 -10.53 -0.49 -18.52
CA ASP A 163 -9.40 -1.43 -18.52
C ASP A 163 -8.53 -1.27 -17.26
N LEU A 164 -8.31 -0.03 -16.79
CA LEU A 164 -7.63 0.22 -15.52
C LEU A 164 -8.42 -0.28 -14.31
N GLU A 165 -9.72 0.04 -14.21
CA GLU A 165 -10.56 -0.35 -13.06
C GLU A 165 -10.78 -1.87 -12.98
N THR A 166 -10.80 -2.58 -14.12
CA THR A 166 -10.91 -4.04 -14.13
C THR A 166 -9.62 -4.76 -13.74
N LYS A 167 -8.46 -4.14 -13.99
CA LYS A 167 -7.14 -4.75 -13.71
C LYS A 167 -6.54 -4.31 -12.37
N ILE A 168 -7.02 -3.21 -11.80
CA ILE A 168 -6.54 -2.67 -10.54
C ILE A 168 -7.69 -2.64 -9.53
N ASN A 169 -7.67 -3.61 -8.61
CA ASN A 169 -8.74 -3.80 -7.63
C ASN A 169 -8.93 -2.58 -6.73
N ASN A 170 -10.19 -2.31 -6.34
CA ASN A 170 -10.59 -1.24 -5.43
C ASN A 170 -10.15 0.16 -5.87
N THR A 171 -10.15 0.42 -7.18
CA THR A 171 -9.78 1.73 -7.73
C THR A 171 -10.94 2.44 -8.39
N GLU A 172 -10.88 3.77 -8.34
CA GLU A 172 -11.76 4.66 -9.09
C GLU A 172 -10.87 5.56 -9.95
N VAL A 173 -11.01 5.44 -11.27
CA VAL A 173 -10.15 6.11 -12.24
C VAL A 173 -10.89 7.32 -12.82
N LEU A 174 -10.21 8.46 -12.81
CA LEU A 174 -10.63 9.69 -13.44
C LEU A 174 -9.58 10.10 -14.47
N ILE A 175 -9.99 10.17 -15.73
CA ILE A 175 -9.14 10.68 -16.80
C ILE A 175 -9.57 12.11 -17.10
N ILE A 176 -8.62 13.03 -17.02
CA ILE A 176 -8.81 14.46 -17.17
C ILE A 176 -8.09 14.88 -18.46
N PRO A 177 -8.82 15.32 -19.50
CA PRO A 177 -8.22 15.95 -20.66
C PRO A 177 -7.39 17.16 -20.22
N ALA A 178 -6.12 17.17 -20.57
CA ALA A 178 -5.19 18.24 -20.25
C ALA A 178 -4.30 18.53 -21.47
N THR A 179 -3.67 19.70 -21.46
CA THR A 179 -2.67 20.07 -22.47
C THR A 179 -1.44 20.61 -21.75
N ALA A 180 -0.25 20.42 -22.34
CA ALA A 180 0.99 20.95 -21.77
C ALA A 180 0.99 22.50 -21.68
N ASN A 181 0.17 23.16 -22.50
CA ASN A 181 -0.06 24.60 -22.49
C ASN A 181 -1.58 24.85 -22.50
N PRO A 182 -2.21 25.27 -21.38
CA PRO A 182 -3.57 25.74 -21.43
C PRO A 182 -3.61 27.03 -22.27
N ALA A 183 -4.43 27.03 -23.33
CA ALA A 183 -4.65 28.17 -24.21
C ALA A 183 -5.27 29.37 -23.47
#